data_AF-A0AAT9HH38-F1
#
_entry.id   AF-A0AAT9HH38-F1
#
_cell.length_a   1.000
_cell.length_b   1.000
_cell.length_c   1.000
_cell.angle_alpha   90.00
_cell.angle_beta   90.00
_cell.angle_gamma   90.00
#
_symmetry.space_group_name_H-M   'P 1'
#
loop_
_entity.id
_entity.type
_entity.pdbx_description
1 polymer ?
#
loop_
_entity_poly.entity_id
_entity_poly.type
_entity_poly.pdbx_seq_one_letter_code
_entity_poly.pdbx_strand_id
1 'polypeptide(L)'
;MDGRERPGPRKVLLTGWFSFREGEAAAGDVLALRRVEEVLRGAGMAYDVVWSPGFRPEALHFDDVRPGDYSHLVFVCGPLHGPQVEELHRRFAHCVRIAVGTSVIDPDGAAVTGFHRVLARDAPGTEPSEDLAARAPDAPARPVVGVILAHGQREYGEQSRHGQVAQG
;
A
#
# COMPACT_ATOMS: atom_id res chain seq x y z
N MET A 1 16.75 40.52 2.07
CA MET A 1 17.23 39.37 1.28
C MET A 1 16.38 38.19 1.70
N ASP A 2 15.27 37.95 1.01
CA ASP A 2 14.36 36.85 1.33
C ASP A 2 14.78 35.63 0.51
N GLY A 3 15.57 34.76 1.15
CA GLY A 3 15.97 33.47 0.62
C GLY A 3 14.77 32.53 0.67
N ARG A 4 13.88 32.63 -0.33
CA ARG A 4 12.91 31.56 -0.57
C ARG A 4 13.66 30.29 -0.90
N GLU A 5 13.78 29.42 0.10
CA GLU A 5 14.11 28.01 -0.07
C GLU A 5 13.19 27.48 -1.17
N ARG A 6 13.76 27.15 -2.33
CA ARG A 6 13.01 26.50 -3.39
C ARG A 6 12.57 25.17 -2.80
N PRO A 7 11.26 24.86 -2.71
CA PRO A 7 10.87 23.55 -2.23
C PRO A 7 11.55 22.53 -3.15
N GLY A 8 12.36 21.66 -2.55
CA GLY A 8 13.05 20.60 -3.27
C GLY A 8 12.05 19.76 -4.07
N PRO A 9 12.55 18.95 -5.03
CA PRO A 9 11.68 18.08 -5.82
C PRO A 9 10.76 17.28 -4.89
N ARG A 10 9.46 17.48 -5.09
CA ARG A 10 8.38 16.93 -4.27
C ARG A 10 8.27 15.42 -4.53
N LYS A 11 9.01 14.63 -3.75
CA LYS A 11 9.11 13.17 -3.89
C LYS A 11 7.86 12.47 -3.34
N VAL A 12 7.56 11.29 -3.89
CA VAL A 12 6.50 10.38 -3.44
C VAL A 12 7.11 9.26 -2.60
N LEU A 13 6.54 8.97 -1.43
CA LEU A 13 6.88 7.77 -0.66
C LEU A 13 5.83 6.69 -0.90
N LEU A 14 6.24 5.56 -1.47
CA LEU A 14 5.41 4.37 -1.61
C LEU A 14 5.55 3.49 -0.38
N THR A 15 4.41 3.10 0.17
CA THR A 15 4.28 2.26 1.35
C THR A 15 3.15 1.25 1.15
N GLY A 16 3.10 0.24 1.99
CA GLY A 16 1.99 -0.71 2.09
C GLY A 16 2.25 -1.63 3.29
N TRP A 17 1.47 -2.70 3.42
CA TRP A 17 1.70 -3.69 4.47
C TRP A 17 3.11 -4.30 4.42
N PHE A 18 3.69 -4.44 3.22
CA PHE A 18 5.07 -4.86 3.02
C PHE A 18 6.13 -3.92 3.62
N SER A 19 5.76 -2.72 4.04
CA SER A 19 6.65 -1.75 4.68
C SER A 19 6.79 -1.96 6.19
N PHE A 20 5.85 -2.66 6.82
CA PHE A 20 5.85 -2.88 8.27
C PHE A 20 6.57 -4.17 8.68
N ARG A 21 7.25 -4.17 9.84
CA ARG A 21 8.01 -5.33 10.34
C ARG A 21 7.16 -6.58 10.53
N GLU A 22 5.91 -6.40 10.93
CA GLU A 22 4.92 -7.46 11.19
C GLU A 22 3.80 -7.46 10.13
N GLY A 23 4.02 -6.87 8.95
CA GLY A 23 3.04 -6.86 7.88
C GLY A 23 3.10 -8.14 7.04
N GLU A 24 1.95 -8.78 6.83
CA GLU A 24 1.82 -9.90 5.91
C GLU A 24 1.87 -9.37 4.46
N ALA A 25 3.06 -9.37 3.85
CA ALA A 25 3.21 -9.06 2.43
C ALA A 25 2.84 -10.29 1.60
N ALA A 26 1.70 -10.24 0.91
CA ALA A 26 1.33 -11.24 -0.08
C ALA A 26 1.95 -10.90 -1.45
N ALA A 27 2.02 -11.90 -2.34
CA ALA A 27 2.48 -11.68 -3.73
C ALA A 27 1.65 -10.62 -4.48
N GLY A 28 0.37 -10.48 -4.12
CA GLY A 28 -0.53 -9.46 -4.66
C GLY A 28 -0.09 -8.02 -4.34
N ASP A 29 0.43 -7.76 -3.13
CA ASP A 29 0.88 -6.43 -2.73
C ASP A 29 2.08 -5.96 -3.56
N VAL A 30 2.97 -6.89 -3.90
CA VAL A 30 4.14 -6.61 -4.73
C VAL A 30 3.75 -6.29 -6.17
N LEU A 31 2.72 -6.95 -6.71
CA LEU A 31 2.21 -6.67 -8.06
C LEU A 31 1.50 -5.31 -8.13
N ALA A 32 0.66 -5.01 -7.13
CA ALA A 32 0.02 -3.71 -7.00
C ALA A 32 1.04 -2.58 -6.88
N LEU A 33 2.09 -2.77 -6.07
CA LEU A 33 3.20 -1.83 -5.96
C LEU A 33 3.88 -1.58 -7.32
N ARG A 34 4.23 -2.63 -8.06
CA ARG A 34 4.87 -2.50 -9.38
C ARG A 34 4.01 -1.68 -10.34
N ARG A 35 2.69 -1.87 -10.29
CA ARG A 35 1.77 -1.09 -11.13
C ARG A 35 1.79 0.41 -10.78
N VAL A 36 1.82 0.74 -9.49
CA VAL A 36 1.94 2.14 -9.03
C VAL A 36 3.29 2.74 -9.43
N GLU A 37 4.39 1.98 -9.30
CA GLU A 37 5.72 2.40 -9.73
C GLU A 37 5.77 2.73 -11.24
N GLU A 38 5.13 1.93 -12.08
CA GLU A 38 5.03 2.20 -13.53
C GLU A 38 4.33 3.52 -13.83
N VAL A 39 3.20 3.79 -13.16
CA VAL A 39 2.45 5.03 -13.33
C VAL A 39 3.30 6.23 -12.94
N LEU A 40 3.97 6.17 -11.79
CA LEU A 40 4.84 7.26 -11.33
C LEU A 40 6.04 7.46 -12.26
N ARG A 41 6.65 6.38 -12.75
CA ARG A 41 7.75 6.45 -13.72
C ARG A 41 7.29 7.04 -15.05
N GLY A 42 6.13 6.63 -15.55
CA GLY A 42 5.53 7.18 -16.77
C GLY A 42 5.18 8.67 -16.65
N ALA A 43 4.85 9.12 -15.45
CA ALA A 43 4.62 10.54 -15.13
C ALA A 43 5.89 11.33 -14.80
N GLY A 44 7.08 10.70 -14.78
CA GLY A 44 8.35 11.34 -14.43
C GLY A 44 8.44 11.78 -12.96
N MET A 45 7.66 11.18 -12.06
CA MET A 45 7.64 11.52 -10.65
C MET A 45 8.73 10.76 -9.88
N ALA A 46 9.54 11.48 -9.11
CA ALA A 46 10.52 10.85 -8.23
C ALA A 46 9.82 10.15 -7.07
N TYR A 47 10.21 8.91 -6.78
CA TYR A 47 9.63 8.13 -5.69
C TYR A 47 10.67 7.26 -4.97
N ASP A 48 10.39 6.92 -3.73
CA ASP A 48 11.04 5.83 -2.98
C ASP A 48 10.02 4.79 -2.57
N VAL A 49 10.49 3.58 -2.28
CA VAL A 49 9.67 2.49 -1.73
C VAL A 49 10.23 2.07 -0.39
N VAL A 50 9.37 2.07 0.64
CA VAL A 50 9.72 1.54 1.96
C VAL A 50 9.40 0.07 2.02
N TRP A 51 10.35 -0.74 2.49
CA TRP A 51 10.15 -2.15 2.75
C TRP A 51 10.42 -2.48 4.21
N SER A 52 9.83 -3.58 4.68
CA SER A 52 10.21 -4.20 5.94
C SER A 52 11.65 -4.72 5.86
N PRO A 53 12.50 -4.48 6.88
CA PRO A 53 13.82 -5.11 6.99
C PRO A 53 13.77 -6.64 6.95
N GLY A 54 12.68 -7.24 7.42
CA GLY A 54 12.47 -8.69 7.34
C GLY A 54 12.22 -9.20 5.92
N PHE A 55 11.76 -8.34 5.01
CA PHE A 55 11.42 -8.72 3.64
C PHE A 55 12.51 -8.30 2.63
N ARG A 56 13.09 -7.11 2.79
CA ARG A 56 14.16 -6.57 1.92
C ARG A 56 15.21 -5.83 2.74
N PRO A 57 16.20 -6.51 3.33
CA PRO A 57 17.18 -5.89 4.24
C PRO A 57 18.03 -4.76 3.64
N GLU A 58 18.18 -4.74 2.32
CA GLU A 58 19.00 -3.76 1.60
C GLU A 58 18.19 -2.57 1.05
N ALA A 59 16.87 -2.55 1.30
CA ALA A 59 15.98 -1.50 0.82
C ALA A 59 15.83 -0.35 1.82
N LEU A 60 15.14 0.71 1.42
CA LEU A 60 14.81 1.80 2.33
C LEU A 60 13.81 1.33 3.39
N HIS A 61 14.07 1.68 4.65
CA HIS A 61 13.23 1.33 5.79
C HIS A 61 12.61 2.57 6.42
N PHE A 62 11.52 2.37 7.17
CA PHE A 62 10.88 3.47 7.87
C PHE A 62 11.85 4.20 8.81
N ASP A 63 12.81 3.52 9.44
CA ASP A 63 13.74 4.17 10.37
C ASP A 63 14.72 5.14 9.67
N ASP A 64 14.96 4.94 8.38
CA ASP A 64 15.89 5.75 7.56
C ASP A 64 15.18 6.89 6.80
N VAL A 65 13.85 6.89 6.79
CA VAL A 65 13.04 7.88 6.07
C VAL A 65 12.96 9.20 6.82
N ARG A 66 13.32 10.30 6.16
CA ARG A 66 13.06 11.67 6.64
C ARG A 66 11.72 12.16 6.09
N PRO A 67 10.68 12.35 6.92
CA PRO A 67 9.34 12.67 6.40
C PRO A 67 9.29 13.96 5.59
N GLY A 68 10.11 14.97 5.94
CA GLY A 68 10.18 16.26 5.26
C GLY A 68 10.65 16.21 3.80
N ASP A 69 11.30 15.12 3.37
CA ASP A 69 11.77 14.95 2.00
C ASP A 69 10.62 14.58 1.03
N TYR A 70 9.45 14.23 1.58
CA TYR A 70 8.30 13.76 0.82
C TYR A 70 7.15 14.76 0.89
N SER A 71 6.43 14.81 -0.22
CA SER A 71 5.24 15.64 -0.39
C SER A 71 3.97 14.81 -0.47
N HIS A 72 4.11 13.56 -0.87
CA HIS A 72 3.02 12.61 -1.02
C HIS A 72 3.41 11.31 -0.34
N LEU A 73 2.44 10.74 0.36
CA LEU A 73 2.49 9.38 0.89
C LEU A 73 1.45 8.57 0.14
N VAL A 74 1.86 7.46 -0.46
CA VAL A 74 0.96 6.52 -1.12
C VAL A 74 1.00 5.20 -0.37
N PHE A 75 -0.15 4.73 0.10
CA PHE A 75 -0.34 3.41 0.68
C PHE A 75 -0.98 2.48 -0.35
N VAL A 76 -0.33 1.37 -0.65
CA VAL A 76 -0.70 0.47 -1.74
C VAL A 76 -1.15 -0.87 -1.18
N CYS A 77 -2.32 -1.31 -1.64
CA CYS A 77 -2.89 -2.63 -1.37
C CYS A 77 -3.13 -2.96 0.12
N GLY A 78 -3.91 -3.99 0.34
CA GLY A 78 -4.31 -4.48 1.66
C GLY A 78 -5.35 -3.60 2.36
N PRO A 79 -5.79 -4.03 3.55
CA PRO A 79 -6.86 -3.36 4.27
C PRO A 79 -6.37 -2.08 4.96
N LEU A 80 -7.21 -1.05 4.99
CA LEU A 80 -6.96 0.18 5.75
C LEU A 80 -7.43 0.02 7.19
N HIS A 81 -6.58 -0.55 8.04
CA HIS A 81 -6.90 -0.71 9.46
C HIS A 81 -5.68 -0.58 10.37
N GLY A 82 -5.96 -0.30 11.64
CA GLY A 82 -5.03 -0.48 12.74
C GLY A 82 -4.04 0.67 12.97
N PRO A 83 -3.33 0.61 14.12
CA PRO A 83 -2.52 1.72 14.61
C PRO A 83 -1.29 2.02 13.74
N GLN A 84 -0.80 1.04 12.97
CA GLN A 84 0.34 1.24 12.05
C GLN A 84 -0.01 2.21 10.92
N VAL A 85 -1.22 2.10 10.36
CA VAL A 85 -1.71 3.02 9.32
C VAL A 85 -2.00 4.40 9.92
N GLU A 86 -2.58 4.45 11.13
CA GLU A 86 -2.80 5.71 11.85
C GLU A 86 -1.49 6.44 12.17
N GLU A 87 -0.44 5.71 12.54
CA GLU A 87 0.87 6.30 12.79
C GLU A 87 1.50 6.89 11.53
N LEU A 88 1.26 6.30 10.35
CA LEU A 88 1.67 6.92 9.08
C LEU A 88 1.00 8.27 8.89
N HIS A 89 -0.28 8.41 9.21
CA HIS A 89 -0.98 9.69 9.10
C HIS A 89 -0.34 10.75 9.97
N ARG A 90 0.05 10.36 11.20
CA ARG A 90 0.70 11.24 12.17
C ARG A 90 2.11 11.65 11.70
N ARG A 91 2.91 10.68 11.26
CA ARG A 91 4.30 10.88 10.82
C ARG A 91 4.40 11.71 9.54
N PHE A 92 3.43 11.57 8.64
CA PHE A 92 3.39 12.27 7.35
C PHE A 92 2.22 13.26 7.30
N ALA A 93 1.95 13.95 8.41
CA ALA A 93 0.84 14.90 8.52
C ALA A 93 0.89 16.06 7.52
N HIS A 94 2.10 16.42 7.06
CA HIS A 94 2.34 17.44 6.05
C HIS A 94 2.19 16.95 4.60
N CYS A 95 2.09 15.64 4.39
CA CYS A 95 2.00 15.05 3.05
C CYS A 95 0.55 14.97 2.57
N VAL A 96 0.38 15.00 1.24
CA VAL A 96 -0.84 14.50 0.61
C VAL A 96 -0.84 12.98 0.68
N ARG A 97 -1.71 12.43 1.52
CA ARG A 97 -1.85 10.98 1.78
C ARG A 97 -2.91 10.35 0.87
N ILE A 98 -2.54 9.34 0.10
CA ILE A 98 -3.39 8.65 -0.86
C ILE A 98 -3.34 7.14 -0.62
N ALA A 99 -4.48 6.46 -0.56
CA ALA A 99 -4.56 5.00 -0.56
C ALA A 99 -4.99 4.50 -1.94
N VAL A 100 -4.35 3.44 -2.44
CA VAL A 100 -4.53 2.93 -3.81
C VAL A 100 -4.67 1.41 -3.82
N GLY A 101 -5.79 0.91 -4.37
CA GLY A 101 -6.08 -0.53 -4.47
C GLY A 101 -6.31 -1.19 -3.12
N THR A 102 -6.79 -0.45 -2.12
CA THR A 102 -6.94 -0.92 -0.74
C THR A 102 -8.36 -1.40 -0.45
N SER A 103 -8.49 -2.28 0.53
CA SER A 103 -9.79 -2.70 1.08
C SER A 103 -10.19 -1.77 2.23
N VAL A 104 -11.39 -1.21 2.18
CA VAL A 104 -11.92 -0.34 3.24
C VAL A 104 -12.85 -1.17 4.12
N ILE A 105 -12.46 -1.41 5.38
CA ILE A 105 -13.27 -2.21 6.32
C ILE A 105 -14.29 -1.32 7.04
N ASP A 106 -13.80 -0.21 7.61
CA ASP A 106 -14.60 0.80 8.30
C ASP A 106 -14.35 2.16 7.64
N PRO A 107 -15.29 2.66 6.80
CA PRO A 107 -15.13 3.94 6.12
C PRO A 107 -14.93 5.14 7.06
N ASP A 108 -15.47 5.07 8.28
CA ASP A 108 -15.39 6.15 9.27
C ASP A 108 -14.17 5.99 10.19
N GLY A 109 -13.46 4.87 10.09
CA GLY A 109 -12.27 4.55 10.88
C GLY A 109 -11.11 5.51 10.62
N ALA A 110 -10.29 5.77 11.66
CA ALA A 110 -9.15 6.69 11.60
C ALA A 110 -8.10 6.28 10.55
N ALA A 111 -7.91 4.97 10.35
CA ALA A 111 -7.02 4.45 9.32
C ALA A 111 -7.46 4.84 7.89
N VAL A 112 -8.76 5.01 7.64
CA VAL A 112 -9.32 5.40 6.34
C VAL A 112 -9.40 6.92 6.22
N THR A 113 -10.01 7.57 7.20
CA THR A 113 -10.28 9.03 7.19
C THR A 113 -9.01 9.89 7.27
N GLY A 114 -7.88 9.32 7.71
CA GLY A 114 -6.60 10.00 7.64
C GLY A 114 -6.05 10.18 6.21
N PHE A 115 -6.52 9.39 5.23
CA PHE A 115 -6.17 9.61 3.83
C PHE A 115 -7.00 10.75 3.22
N HIS A 116 -6.34 11.57 2.39
CA HIS A 116 -7.03 12.62 1.64
C HIS A 116 -7.79 12.05 0.44
N ARG A 117 -7.32 10.93 -0.09
CA ARG A 117 -7.91 10.21 -1.23
C ARG A 117 -7.77 8.72 -1.00
N VAL A 118 -8.84 7.97 -1.25
CA VAL A 118 -8.85 6.51 -1.18
C VAL A 118 -9.41 6.00 -2.51
N LEU A 119 -8.57 5.31 -3.28
CA LEU A 119 -8.96 4.57 -4.48
C LEU A 119 -9.14 3.10 -4.05
N ALA A 120 -10.29 2.81 -3.45
CA ALA A 120 -10.57 1.50 -2.89
C ALA A 120 -10.75 0.44 -3.99
N ARG A 121 -10.19 -0.75 -3.78
CA ARG A 121 -10.55 -1.95 -4.56
C ARG A 121 -11.95 -2.40 -4.19
N ASP A 122 -12.24 -2.42 -2.90
CA ASP A 122 -13.50 -2.86 -2.31
C ASP A 122 -13.84 -2.06 -1.04
N ALA A 123 -15.12 -1.76 -0.84
CA ALA A 123 -15.66 -1.09 0.34
C ALA A 123 -17.13 -1.52 0.60
N PRO A 124 -17.62 -1.51 1.86
CA PRO A 124 -19.01 -1.80 2.19
C PRO A 124 -19.98 -0.96 1.37
N GLY A 125 -20.92 -1.62 0.68
CA GLY A 125 -21.96 -0.95 -0.12
C GLY A 125 -21.50 -0.44 -1.49
N THR A 126 -20.29 -0.77 -1.96
CA THR A 126 -19.82 -0.46 -3.32
C THR A 126 -19.58 -1.73 -4.14
N GLU A 127 -19.83 -1.66 -5.46
CA GLU A 127 -19.40 -2.74 -6.37
C GLU A 127 -17.86 -2.78 -6.41
N PRO A 128 -17.22 -3.96 -6.26
CA PRO A 128 -15.76 -4.08 -6.29
C PRO A 128 -15.18 -3.58 -7.62
N SER A 129 -14.11 -2.77 -7.56
CA SER A 129 -13.35 -2.38 -8.75
C SER A 129 -12.25 -3.42 -9.05
N GLU A 130 -11.90 -3.55 -10.34
CA GLU A 130 -10.91 -4.52 -10.82
C GLU A 130 -9.55 -4.32 -10.11
N ASP A 131 -8.98 -5.41 -9.58
CA ASP A 131 -7.74 -5.38 -8.79
C ASP A 131 -6.56 -4.86 -9.64
N LEU A 132 -5.73 -3.98 -9.08
CA LEU A 132 -4.52 -3.47 -9.73
C LEU A 132 -3.52 -4.59 -10.07
N ALA A 133 -3.51 -5.69 -9.32
CA ALA A 133 -2.71 -6.87 -9.62
C ALA A 133 -3.08 -7.51 -10.97
N ALA A 134 -4.33 -7.37 -11.43
CA ALA A 134 -4.78 -7.88 -12.73
C ALA A 134 -4.19 -7.09 -13.91
N ARG A 135 -3.56 -5.93 -13.66
CA ARG A 135 -2.92 -5.08 -14.67
C ARG A 135 -1.41 -4.95 -14.47
N ALA A 136 -0.81 -5.77 -13.62
CA ALA A 136 0.63 -5.80 -13.44
C ALA A 136 1.35 -6.34 -14.70
N PRO A 137 2.58 -5.88 -15.00
CA PRO A 137 3.33 -6.37 -16.15
C PRO A 137 3.63 -7.88 -16.02
N ASP A 138 3.67 -8.57 -17.14
CA ASP A 138 4.02 -9.99 -17.20
C ASP A 138 5.41 -10.23 -16.59
N ALA A 139 5.44 -10.90 -15.43
CA ALA A 139 6.69 -11.41 -14.87
C ALA A 139 7.06 -12.72 -15.60
N PRO A 140 8.36 -12.97 -15.90
CA PRO A 140 8.77 -14.25 -16.44
C PRO A 140 8.36 -15.37 -15.48
N ALA A 141 7.75 -16.44 -16.03
CA ALA A 141 7.24 -17.56 -15.26
C ALA A 141 8.32 -18.12 -14.34
N ARG A 142 8.16 -17.92 -13.03
CA ARG A 142 9.01 -18.54 -12.00
C ARG A 142 8.33 -19.82 -11.55
N PRO A 143 9.06 -20.94 -11.41
CA PRO A 143 8.46 -22.16 -10.88
C PRO A 143 7.93 -21.91 -9.48
N VAL A 144 6.69 -22.32 -9.24
CA VAL A 144 6.05 -22.31 -7.92
C VAL A 144 6.66 -23.45 -7.11
N VAL A 145 7.43 -23.14 -6.07
CA VAL A 145 8.12 -24.14 -5.23
C VAL A 145 7.32 -24.49 -3.96
N GLY A 146 6.20 -23.82 -3.70
CA GLY A 146 5.31 -24.13 -2.59
C GLY A 146 4.07 -23.25 -2.56
N VAL A 147 2.98 -23.81 -2.02
CA VAL A 147 1.70 -23.13 -1.79
C VAL A 147 1.49 -23.08 -0.27
N ILE A 148 1.29 -21.87 0.27
CA ILE A 148 0.86 -21.68 1.65
C ILE A 148 -0.61 -21.27 1.60
N LEU A 149 -1.50 -22.11 2.13
CA LEU A 149 -2.90 -21.79 2.31
C LEU A 149 -3.03 -20.93 3.57
N ALA A 150 -3.28 -19.63 3.41
CA ALA A 150 -3.64 -18.76 4.52
C ALA A 150 -5.06 -19.13 4.99
N HIS A 151 -5.16 -19.87 6.09
CA HIS A 151 -6.45 -20.17 6.71
C HIS A 151 -6.94 -18.96 7.50
N GLY A 152 -8.10 -18.42 7.10
CA GLY A 152 -8.97 -17.57 7.92
C GLY A 152 -8.41 -16.18 8.26
N GLN A 153 -8.60 -15.22 7.36
CA GLN A 153 -8.41 -13.79 7.63
C GLN A 153 -9.51 -13.33 8.59
N ARG A 154 -9.20 -13.27 9.89
CA ARG A 154 -10.16 -12.92 10.95
C ARG A 154 -10.65 -11.48 10.85
N GLU A 155 -9.95 -10.65 10.09
CA GLU A 155 -10.23 -9.24 9.87
C GLU A 155 -11.49 -8.99 9.03
N TYR A 156 -11.96 -9.99 8.26
CA TYR A 156 -13.09 -9.85 7.34
C TYR A 156 -14.45 -10.32 7.90
N GLY A 157 -14.49 -10.92 9.10
CA GLY A 157 -15.74 -11.45 9.67
C GLY A 157 -16.58 -12.25 8.66
N GLU A 158 -17.90 -12.02 8.62
CA GLU A 158 -18.83 -12.70 7.70
C GLU A 158 -18.71 -12.27 6.21
N GLN A 159 -17.88 -11.28 5.87
CA GLN A 159 -17.61 -10.91 4.47
C GLN A 159 -16.59 -11.84 3.79
N SER A 160 -16.08 -12.80 4.56
CA SER A 160 -15.24 -13.87 4.06
C SER A 160 -16.04 -14.89 3.23
N ARG A 161 -15.98 -14.77 1.89
CA ARG A 161 -16.49 -15.80 0.96
C ARG A 161 -15.55 -17.00 0.80
N HIS A 162 -14.82 -17.40 1.86
CA HIS A 162 -13.89 -18.53 1.81
C HIS A 162 -14.55 -19.92 1.76
N GLY A 163 -15.89 -20.00 1.79
CA GLY A 163 -16.61 -21.26 1.65
C GLY A 163 -16.80 -21.78 0.22
N GLN A 164 -16.47 -21.01 -0.84
CA GLN A 164 -16.85 -21.36 -2.22
C GLN A 164 -15.71 -21.67 -3.20
N VAL A 165 -14.44 -21.77 -2.75
CA VAL A 165 -13.30 -22.13 -3.65
C VAL A 165 -12.65 -23.47 -3.27
N ALA A 166 -13.40 -24.33 -2.57
CA ALA A 166 -12.96 -25.69 -2.23
C ALA A 166 -13.76 -26.81 -2.91
N GLN A 167 -14.54 -26.51 -3.96
CA GLN A 167 -15.07 -27.51 -4.89
C GLN A 167 -15.18 -26.94 -6.30
N GLY A 168 -14.41 -27.53 -7.22
CA GLY A 168 -14.38 -27.22 -8.64
C GLY A 168 -13.01 -27.47 -9.23
#